data_AF-X1B803-F1
#
_entry.id   AF-X1B803-F1
#
_cell.length_a   1.000
_cell.length_b   1.000
_cell.length_c   1.000
_cell.angle_alpha   90.00
_cell.angle_beta   90.00
_cell.angle_gamma   90.00
#
_symmetry.space_group_name_H-M   'P 1'
#
loop_
_entity.id
_entity.type
_entity.pdbx_description
1 polymer ?
#
loop_
_entity_poly.entity_id
_entity_poly.type
_entity_poly.pdbx_seq_one_letter_code
_entity_poly.pdbx_strand_id
1 'polypeptide(L)' 'TSQKLIDQAVWFTLSQKGVTTYSLPCDVRLWPSVLDAATRYKKLINEELENIVQMARENEYQPLFPE' A
#
# COMPACT_ATOMS: atom_id res chain seq x y z
N THR A 1 -1.48 -12.49 -5.11
CA THR A 1 -1.33 -11.33 -4.21
C THR A 1 -1.89 -11.69 -2.85
N SER A 2 -1.15 -11.45 -1.77
CA SER A 2 -1.64 -11.70 -0.40
C SER A 2 -2.40 -10.49 0.13
N GLN A 3 -3.35 -10.68 1.05
CA GLN A 3 -4.06 -9.59 1.73
C GLN A 3 -3.09 -8.60 2.37
N LYS A 4 -1.99 -9.10 2.97
CA LYS A 4 -0.94 -8.27 3.58
C LYS A 4 -0.36 -7.25 2.62
N LEU A 5 -0.09 -7.62 1.36
CA LEU A 5 0.44 -6.68 0.36
C LEU A 5 -0.58 -5.61 -0.03
N ILE A 6 -1.86 -5.96 -0.07
CA ILE A 6 -2.94 -5.01 -0.34
C ILE A 6 -3.07 -4.02 0.82
N ASP A 7 -3.09 -4.52 2.07
CA ASP A 7 -3.10 -3.69 3.28
C ASP A 7 -1.92 -2.72 3.27
N GLN A 8 -0.70 -3.22 3.03
CA GLN A 8 0.50 -2.38 2.96
C GLN A 8 0.39 -1.30 1.87
N ALA A 9 -0.05 -1.63 0.66
CA ALA A 9 -0.17 -0.67 -0.43
C ALA A 9 -1.21 0.44 -0.13
N VAL A 10 -2.39 0.06 0.37
CA VAL A 10 -3.46 1.02 0.71
C VAL A 10 -3.02 1.89 1.89
N TRP A 11 -2.53 1.28 2.97
CA TRP A 11 -2.20 1.98 4.21
C TRP A 11 -0.96 2.85 4.07
N PHE A 12 0.06 2.40 3.33
CA PHE A 12 1.23 3.21 3.03
C PHE A 12 0.84 4.48 2.29
N THR A 13 0.04 4.35 1.23
CA THR A 13 -0.37 5.47 0.39
C THR A 13 -1.18 6.50 1.18
N LEU A 14 -2.20 6.05 1.94
CA LEU A 14 -3.06 6.95 2.72
C LEU A 14 -2.38 7.55 3.95
N SER A 15 -1.26 6.97 4.42
CA SER A 15 -0.50 7.53 5.55
C SER A 15 0.40 8.70 5.15
N GLN A 16 0.68 8.87 3.84
CA GLN A 16 1.45 10.00 3.34
C GLN A 16 0.68 11.31 3.48
N LYS A 17 1.39 12.40 3.81
CA LYS A 17 0.77 13.71 4.02
C LYS A 17 0.22 14.27 2.72
N GLY A 18 -1.09 14.52 2.67
CA GLY A 18 -1.75 15.15 1.53
C GLY A 18 -1.96 14.22 0.33
N VAL A 19 -1.78 12.91 0.49
CA VAL A 19 -1.99 11.92 -0.57
C VAL A 19 -3.33 11.24 -0.38
N THR A 20 -4.04 11.07 -1.49
CA THR A 20 -5.23 10.20 -1.60
C THR A 20 -4.96 9.12 -2.65
N THR A 21 -5.80 8.09 -2.70
CA THR A 21 -5.64 6.98 -3.64
C THR A 21 -6.95 6.55 -4.27
N TYR A 22 -6.86 6.05 -5.49
CA TYR A 22 -7.95 5.36 -6.18
C TYR A 22 -7.43 4.00 -6.64
N SER A 23 -7.87 2.94 -5.98
CA SER A 23 -7.43 1.58 -6.30
C SER A 23 -8.12 1.07 -7.57
N LEU A 24 -7.32 0.53 -8.49
CA LEU A 24 -7.78 -0.03 -9.76
C LEU A 24 -7.23 -1.45 -9.95
N PRO A 25 -7.77 -2.46 -9.23
CA PRO A 25 -7.35 -3.84 -9.43
C PRO A 25 -7.78 -4.34 -10.82
N CYS A 26 -6.86 -4.91 -11.59
CA CYS A 26 -7.15 -5.52 -12.90
C CYS A 26 -8.01 -6.80 -12.81
N ASP A 27 -8.14 -7.38 -11.62
CA ASP A 27 -9.03 -8.50 -11.32
C ASP A 27 -10.10 -8.07 -10.32
N VAL A 28 -11.37 -8.09 -10.74
CA VAL A 28 -12.50 -7.63 -9.93
C VAL A 28 -12.67 -8.43 -8.64
N ARG A 29 -12.14 -9.66 -8.57
CA ARG A 29 -12.19 -10.49 -7.36
C ARG A 29 -11.33 -9.95 -6.22
N LEU A 30 -10.46 -8.98 -6.48
CA LEU A 30 -9.62 -8.31 -5.48
C LEU A 30 -10.35 -7.16 -4.76
N TRP A 31 -11.48 -6.69 -5.27
CA TRP A 31 -12.25 -5.61 -4.64
C TRP A 31 -12.60 -5.88 -3.17
N PRO A 32 -13.07 -7.07 -2.77
CA PRO A 32 -13.31 -7.37 -1.35
C PRO A 32 -12.08 -7.13 -0.47
N SER A 33 -10.89 -7.54 -0.92
CA SER A 33 -9.63 -7.34 -0.19
C SER A 33 -9.22 -5.87 -0.09
N VAL A 34 -9.42 -5.09 -1.16
CA VAL A 34 -9.13 -3.65 -1.17
C VAL A 34 -10.09 -2.90 -0.25
N LEU A 35 -11.39 -3.24 -0.29
CA LEU A 35 -12.41 -2.66 0.57
C LEU A 35 -12.16 -3.02 2.04
N ASP A 36 -11.82 -4.28 2.33
CA ASP A 36 -11.43 -4.72 3.67
C ASP A 36 -10.23 -3.92 4.21
N ALA A 37 -9.18 -3.75 3.41
CA ALA A 37 -8.02 -2.94 3.78
C ALA A 37 -8.42 -1.48 4.07
N ALA A 38 -9.27 -0.88 3.23
CA ALA A 38 -9.73 0.49 3.40
C ALA A 38 -10.61 0.68 4.65
N THR A 39 -11.51 -0.27 4.94
CA THR A 39 -12.40 -0.19 6.11
C THR A 39 -11.65 -0.36 7.43
N ARG A 40 -10.59 -1.18 7.44
CA ARG A 40 -9.71 -1.38 8.60
C ARG A 40 -8.52 -0.42 8.65
N TYR A 41 -8.51 0.61 7.80
CA TYR A 41 -7.38 1.51 7.70
C TYR A 41 -7.01 2.13 9.06
N LYS A 42 -5.72 2.04 9.37
CA LYS A 42 -5.08 2.77 10.45
C LYS A 42 -3.88 3.51 9.86
N LYS A 43 -3.72 4.77 10.26
CA LYS A 43 -2.55 5.54 9.90
C LYS A 43 -1.29 4.89 10.48
N LEU A 44 -0.32 4.63 9.60
CA LEU A 44 0.94 4.02 9.95
C LEU A 44 1.87 5.03 10.65
N ILE A 45 2.66 4.54 11.59
CA ILE A 45 3.77 5.31 12.20
C ILE A 45 5.03 5.22 11.32
N ASN A 46 6.01 6.09 11.59
CA ASN A 46 7.23 6.18 10.77
C ASN A 46 7.97 4.84 10.66
N GLU A 47 8.10 4.09 11.75
CA GLU A 47 8.74 2.77 11.74
C GLU A 47 8.03 1.78 10.80
N GLU A 48 6.69 1.76 10.80
CA GLU A 48 5.90 0.91 9.91
C GLU A 48 6.07 1.31 8.44
N LEU A 49 6.17 2.61 8.16
CA LEU A 49 6.42 3.13 6.82
C LEU A 49 7.82 2.74 6.31
N GLU A 50 8.85 2.90 7.14
CA GLU A 50 10.23 2.51 6.81
C GLU A 50 10.33 1.02 6.51
N ASN A 51 9.67 0.17 7.30
CA ASN A 51 9.61 -1.27 7.05
C ASN A 51 8.98 -1.61 5.69
N ILE A 52 7.96 -0.87 5.25
CA ILE A 52 7.34 -1.07 3.92
C ILE A 52 8.29 -0.64 2.80
N VAL A 53 9.00 0.49 2.97
CA VAL A 53 9.99 0.94 1.98
C VAL A 53 11.16 -0.04 1.89
N GLN A 54 11.63 -0.56 3.02
CA GLN A 54 12.69 -1.56 3.05
C GLN A 54 12.27 -2.86 2.37
N MET A 55 11.06 -3.34 2.63
CA MET A 55 10.48 -4.48 1.92
C MET A 55 10.41 -4.24 0.41
N ALA A 56 10.00 -3.04 -0.03
CA ALA A 56 9.95 -2.71 -1.45
C ALA A 56 11.35 -2.77 -2.11
N ARG A 57 12.39 -2.28 -1.41
CA ARG A 57 13.79 -2.36 -1.87
C ARG A 57 14.29 -3.81 -1.95
N GLU A 58 13.98 -4.63 -0.95
CA GLU A 58 14.35 -6.06 -0.92
C GLU A 58 13.66 -6.86 -2.03
N ASN A 59 12.48 -6.43 -2.47
CA ASN A 59 11.76 -7.01 -3.60
C ASN A 59 12.12 -6.33 -4.94
N GLU A 60 13.19 -5.53 -4.96
CA GLU A 60 13.72 -4.86 -6.16
C GLU A 60 12.71 -3.96 -6.88
N TYR A 61 11.73 -3.41 -6.15
CA TYR A 61 10.76 -2.49 -6.73
C TYR A 61 11.45 -1.19 -7.13
N GLN A 62 11.35 -0.85 -8.41
CA GLN A 62 11.89 0.39 -8.96
C GLN A 62 10.81 1.46 -8.97
N PRO A 63 11.12 2.69 -8.51
CA PRO A 63 10.18 3.79 -8.65
C PRO A 63 9.99 4.10 -10.14
N LEU A 64 8.76 4.49 -10.50
CA LEU A 64 8.45 4.87 -11.89
C LEU A 64 9.22 6.12 -12.33
N PHE A 65 9.52 7.00 -11.37
CA PHE A 65 10.31 8.20 -11.57
C PHE A 65 11.62 8.09 -10.77
N PRO A 66 12.79 8.25 -11.42
CA PRO A 66 14.06 8.30 -10.71
C PRO A 66 14.16 9.56 -9.84
N GLU A 67 15.05 9.52 -8.84
CA GLU A 67 15.43 10.70 -8.03
C GLU A 67 16.33 11.67 -8.81
#